data_AF-A0A9Q1EBT7-F1
#
_entry.id   AF-A0A9Q1EBT7-F1
#
_cell.length_a   1.000
_cell.length_b   1.000
_cell.length_c   1.000
_cell.angle_alpha   90.00
_cell.angle_beta   90.00
_cell.angle_gamma   90.00
#
_symmetry.space_group_name_H-M   'P 1'
#
loop_
_entity.id
_entity.type
_entity.pdbx_description
1 polymer ?
#
loop_
_entity_poly.entity_id
_entity_poly.type
_entity_poly.pdbx_seq_one_letter_code
_entity_poly.pdbx_strand_id
1 'polypeptide(L)'
;MLALAICATAFLPIFDWNVKQLFLYLSAEYATKSNVLNQVVLWDRIVLRGDKTKLSLKDMKSKYFFFDDGNGLRSNKNITLTLSWNVVPNAGILPLVTGSGHMSLPFPEAYEATKSY
;
A
#
# COMPACT_ATOMS: atom_id res chain seq x y z
N MET A 1 -11.39 4.51 10.30
CA MET A 1 -9.93 4.28 10.21
C MET A 1 -9.74 2.91 9.57
N LEU A 2 -9.09 2.79 8.40
CA LEU A 2 -8.92 1.47 7.79
C LEU A 2 -7.88 0.67 8.57
N ALA A 3 -8.32 -0.43 9.19
CA ALA A 3 -7.43 -1.44 9.72
C ALA A 3 -7.07 -2.40 8.58
N LEU A 4 -5.78 -2.43 8.23
CA LEU A 4 -5.27 -3.22 7.12
C LEU A 4 -4.46 -4.39 7.68
N ALA A 5 -4.83 -5.61 7.28
CA ALA A 5 -4.06 -6.82 7.51
C ALA A 5 -3.41 -7.24 6.18
N ILE A 6 -2.13 -6.92 6.01
CA ILE A 6 -1.34 -7.40 4.88
C ILE A 6 -0.33 -8.41 5.42
N CYS A 7 -0.53 -9.68 5.07
CA CYS A 7 0.49 -10.70 5.26
C CYS A 7 1.46 -10.59 4.08
N ALA A 8 2.49 -9.76 4.23
CA ALA A 8 3.50 -9.64 3.19
C ALA A 8 4.36 -10.91 3.20
N THR A 9 4.42 -11.56 2.05
CA THR A 9 5.30 -12.69 1.75
C THR A 9 6.75 -12.32 2.04
N ALA A 10 7.56 -13.30 2.48
CA ALA A 10 8.94 -13.04 2.90
C ALA A 10 9.74 -12.37 1.79
N PHE A 11 10.24 -11.14 2.03
CA PHE A 11 11.03 -10.37 1.06
C PHE A 11 12.50 -10.84 0.93
N LEU A 12 12.88 -11.89 1.67
CA LEU A 12 14.24 -12.47 1.67
C LEU A 12 14.81 -12.79 0.29
N PRO A 13 14.08 -13.42 -0.65
CA PRO A 13 14.66 -13.79 -1.94
C PRO A 13 14.89 -12.59 -2.88
N ILE A 14 14.39 -11.39 -2.53
CA ILE A 14 14.57 -10.16 -3.33
C ILE A 14 15.91 -9.48 -3.00
N PHE A 15 16.44 -9.67 -1.79
CA PHE A 15 17.71 -9.06 -1.40
C PHE A 15 18.90 -9.91 -1.90
N ASP A 16 19.41 -9.58 -3.09
CA ASP A 16 20.69 -10.09 -3.58
C ASP A 16 21.89 -9.24 -3.13
N TRP A 17 23.09 -9.51 -3.65
CA TRP A 17 24.31 -8.78 -3.30
C TRP A 17 24.29 -7.29 -3.69
N ASN A 18 23.48 -6.87 -4.66
CA ASN A 18 23.38 -5.50 -5.15
C ASN A 18 22.17 -4.73 -4.59
N VAL A 19 21.13 -5.38 -4.04
CA VAL A 19 19.95 -4.67 -3.49
C VAL A 19 20.25 -3.97 -2.15
N LYS A 20 20.27 -2.64 -2.13
CA LYS A 20 20.49 -1.82 -0.92
C LYS A 20 19.25 -1.76 -0.04
N GLN A 21 18.12 -1.42 -0.66
CA GLN A 21 16.86 -1.18 0.01
C GLN A 21 15.68 -1.45 -0.94
N LEU A 22 14.53 -1.75 -0.35
CA LEU A 22 13.24 -1.77 -1.04
C LEU A 22 12.43 -0.56 -0.61
N PHE A 23 11.83 0.14 -1.57
CA PHE A 23 10.84 1.18 -1.30
C PHE A 23 9.45 0.59 -1.50
N LEU A 24 8.78 0.24 -0.41
CA LEU A 24 7.43 -0.32 -0.42
C LEU A 24 6.41 0.79 -0.29
N TYR A 25 5.31 0.67 -1.01
CA TYR A 25 4.18 1.55 -0.87
C TYR A 25 2.87 0.80 -1.11
N LEU A 26 1.88 1.16 -0.30
CA LEU A 26 0.52 0.67 -0.43
C LEU A 26 -0.31 1.74 -1.11
N SER A 27 -0.96 1.38 -2.21
CA SER A 27 -1.88 2.27 -2.91
C SER A 27 -3.30 1.70 -2.91
N ALA A 28 -4.27 2.60 -2.92
CA ALA A 28 -5.67 2.29 -3.14
C ALA A 28 -6.06 2.72 -4.55
N GLU A 29 -6.59 1.78 -5.31
CA GLU A 29 -7.11 1.96 -6.65
C GLU A 29 -8.62 1.80 -6.62
N TYR A 30 -9.33 2.77 -7.17
CA TYR A 30 -10.80 2.76 -7.21
C TYR A 30 -11.31 3.57 -8.40
N ALA A 31 -12.48 3.20 -8.88
CA ALA A 31 -13.19 3.93 -9.93
C ALA A 31 -14.27 4.83 -9.33
N THR A 32 -14.55 5.94 -10.00
CA THR A 32 -15.65 6.86 -9.68
C THR A 32 -16.43 7.18 -10.95
N LYS A 33 -17.55 7.90 -10.83
CA LYS A 33 -18.33 8.32 -12.01
C LYS A 33 -17.55 9.27 -12.92
N SER A 34 -16.65 10.07 -12.35
CA SER A 34 -15.83 11.06 -13.06
C SER A 34 -14.53 10.48 -13.59
N ASN A 35 -13.90 9.55 -12.86
CA ASN A 35 -12.60 9.00 -13.20
C ASN A 35 -12.62 7.48 -13.27
N VAL A 36 -12.10 6.94 -14.37
CA VAL A 36 -11.98 5.49 -14.61
C VAL A 36 -10.98 4.84 -13.66
N LEU A 37 -9.94 5.58 -13.24
CA LEU A 37 -8.93 5.13 -12.30
C LEU A 37 -8.48 6.28 -11.40
N ASN A 38 -8.74 6.16 -10.11
CA ASN A 38 -8.11 6.97 -9.07
C ASN A 38 -7.12 6.10 -8.30
N GLN A 39 -5.89 6.55 -8.16
CA GLN A 39 -4.84 5.85 -7.41
C GLN A 39 -4.24 6.77 -6.35
N VAL A 40 -4.32 6.35 -5.09
CA VAL A 40 -3.83 7.13 -3.95
C VAL A 40 -2.90 6.28 -3.08
N VAL A 41 -1.72 6.80 -2.77
CA VAL A 41 -0.78 6.13 -1.85
C VAL A 41 -1.23 6.36 -0.41
N LEU A 42 -1.49 5.28 0.31
CA LEU A 42 -1.95 5.31 1.70
C LEU A 42 -0.81 5.22 2.70
N TRP A 43 0.25 4.52 2.34
CA TRP A 43 1.36 4.18 3.24
C TRP A 43 2.62 3.86 2.44
N ASP A 44 3.78 4.17 3.02
CA ASP A 44 5.08 3.83 2.46
C ASP A 44 6.04 3.39 3.58
N ARG A 45 7.00 2.53 3.21
CA ARG A 45 8.11 2.12 4.09
C ARG A 45 9.33 1.73 3.29
N ILE A 46 10.48 2.14 3.79
CA ILE A 46 11.78 1.67 3.32
C ILE A 46 12.17 0.44 4.14
N VAL A 47 12.55 -0.65 3.46
CA VAL A 47 13.13 -1.84 4.10
C VAL A 47 14.57 -1.95 3.64
N LEU A 48 15.51 -1.91 4.58
CA LEU A 48 16.92 -2.01 4.30
C LEU A 48 17.36 -3.47 4.25
N ARG A 49 18.46 -3.75 3.55
CA ARG A 49 19.10 -5.06 3.66
C ARG A 49 19.51 -5.34 5.11
N GLY A 50 19.13 -6.51 5.61
CA GLY A 50 19.41 -6.91 6.99
C GLY A 50 18.29 -6.57 7.98
N ASP A 51 17.27 -5.82 7.56
CA ASP A 51 16.06 -5.65 8.35
C ASP A 51 15.26 -6.96 8.45
N LYS A 52 14.37 -7.03 9.44
CA LYS A 52 13.38 -8.11 9.53
C LYS A 52 12.48 -8.07 8.29
N THR A 53 12.74 -8.99 7.37
CA THR A 53 12.07 -9.14 6.06
C THR A 53 10.66 -9.75 6.13
N LYS A 54 10.19 -10.12 7.33
CA LYS A 54 8.80 -10.48 7.57
C LYS A 54 8.05 -9.24 8.04
N LEU A 55 7.28 -8.65 7.13
CA LEU A 55 6.37 -7.56 7.42
C LEU A 55 5.01 -8.13 7.80
N SER A 56 4.68 -8.09 9.10
CA SER A 56 3.31 -8.26 9.57
C SER A 56 2.73 -6.87 9.81
N LEU A 57 1.96 -6.40 8.83
CA LEU A 57 1.24 -5.14 8.92
C LEU A 57 -0.19 -5.47 9.35
N LYS A 58 -0.47 -5.28 10.64
CA LYS A 58 -1.82 -5.38 11.23
C LYS A 58 -2.20 -4.01 11.78
N ASP A 59 -3.45 -3.61 11.58
CA ASP A 59 -4.04 -2.37 12.11
C ASP A 59 -3.25 -1.11 11.75
N MET A 60 -2.61 -1.13 10.57
CA MET A 60 -1.83 -0.02 10.07
C MET A 60 -2.74 1.16 9.74
N LYS A 61 -2.56 2.26 10.46
CA LYS A 61 -3.15 3.55 10.12
C LYS A 61 -2.52 4.05 8.82
N SER A 62 -3.34 4.60 7.92
CA SER A 62 -2.82 5.26 6.72
C SER A 62 -1.91 6.42 7.13
N LYS A 63 -0.74 6.53 6.50
CA LYS A 63 0.20 7.63 6.71
C LYS A 63 -0.29 8.89 6.03
N TYR A 64 -0.90 8.73 4.85
CA TYR A 64 -1.55 9.82 4.14
C TYR A 64 -3.07 9.73 4.31
N PHE A 65 -3.71 10.90 4.30
CA PHE A 65 -5.17 10.97 4.33
C PHE A 65 -5.73 10.40 3.04
N PHE A 66 -6.75 9.56 3.18
CA PHE A 66 -7.47 9.02 2.04
C PHE A 66 -8.77 9.81 1.83
N PHE A 67 -8.68 10.87 1.04
CA PHE A 67 -9.82 11.64 0.58
C PHE A 67 -9.85 11.64 -0.96
N ASP A 68 -11.05 11.83 -1.50
CA ASP A 68 -11.34 11.96 -2.92
C ASP A 68 -11.90 13.37 -3.15
N ASP A 69 -11.83 13.86 -4.38
CA ASP A 69 -12.33 15.19 -4.74
C ASP A 69 -13.86 15.32 -4.55
N GLY A 70 -14.56 14.20 -4.42
CA GLY A 70 -15.98 14.14 -4.11
C GLY A 70 -16.37 13.06 -3.10
N ASN A 71 -17.60 12.57 -3.21
CA ASN A 71 -18.15 11.52 -2.34
C ASN A 71 -17.90 10.09 -2.88
N GLY A 72 -16.92 9.92 -3.77
CA GLY A 72 -16.68 8.67 -4.53
C GLY A 72 -16.09 7.51 -3.72
N LEU A 73 -15.66 7.78 -2.48
CA LEU A 73 -15.11 6.76 -1.57
C LEU A 73 -16.18 6.04 -0.74
N ARG A 74 -17.32 6.68 -0.47
CA ARG A 74 -18.39 6.06 0.32
C ARG A 74 -19.14 5.04 -0.54
N SER A 75 -19.44 3.87 0.02
CA SER A 75 -20.16 2.79 -0.69
C SER A 75 -19.43 2.29 -1.96
N ASN A 76 -18.12 2.55 -2.07
CA ASN A 76 -17.34 2.04 -3.18
C ASN A 76 -17.04 0.56 -2.96
N LYS A 77 -17.68 -0.29 -3.76
CA LYS A 77 -17.68 -1.74 -3.57
C LYS A 77 -16.34 -2.40 -3.92
N ASN A 78 -15.55 -1.77 -4.78
CA ASN A 78 -14.33 -2.36 -5.34
C ASN A 78 -13.16 -1.38 -5.19
N ILE A 79 -12.68 -1.19 -3.95
CA ILE A 79 -11.38 -0.55 -3.73
C ILE A 79 -10.33 -1.65 -3.70
N THR A 80 -9.38 -1.59 -4.62
CA THR A 80 -8.26 -2.52 -4.69
C THR A 80 -7.07 -1.91 -3.99
N LEU A 81 -6.56 -2.61 -2.97
CA LEU A 81 -5.32 -2.23 -2.32
C LEU A 81 -4.17 -3.00 -2.96
N THR A 82 -3.22 -2.24 -3.48
CA THR A 82 -2.05 -2.75 -4.17
C THR A 82 -0.82 -2.45 -3.33
N LEU A 83 -0.16 -3.49 -2.84
CA LEU A 83 1.20 -3.38 -2.30
C LEU A 83 2.19 -3.51 -3.45
N SER A 84 2.99 -2.48 -3.63
CA SER A 84 4.05 -2.41 -4.63
C SER A 84 5.38 -2.12 -3.97
N TRP A 85 6.48 -2.50 -4.63
CA TRP A 85 7.81 -2.14 -4.19
C TRP A 85 8.76 -1.88 -5.35
N ASN A 86 9.64 -0.89 -5.16
CA ASN A 86 10.76 -0.61 -6.05
C ASN A 86 12.06 -1.12 -5.43
N VAL A 87 12.90 -1.73 -6.26
CA VAL A 87 14.23 -2.23 -5.86
C VAL A 87 15.27 -1.13 -6.08
N VAL A 88 15.95 -0.71 -5.01
CA VAL A 88 17.02 0.28 -5.08
C VAL A 88 18.36 -0.42 -4.89
N PRO A 89 19.24 -0.44 -5.91
CA PRO A 89 20.54 -1.09 -5.83
C PRO A 89 21.58 -0.20 -5.12
N ASN A 90 22.71 -0.80 -4.73
CA ASN A 90 23.88 -0.09 -4.24
C ASN A 90 24.57 0.69 -5.38
N ALA A 91 24.60 0.12 -6.58
CA ALA A 91 25.13 0.76 -7.79
C ALA A 91 24.44 0.25 -9.06
N GLY A 92 24.41 1.09 -10.09
CA GLY A 92 23.87 0.77 -11.42
C GLY A 92 22.51 1.40 -11.71
N ILE A 93 21.80 0.82 -12.67
CA ILE A 93 20.49 1.29 -13.15
C ILE A 93 19.46 1.11 -12.03
N LEU A 94 18.56 2.08 -11.87
CA LEU A 94 17.37 1.94 -11.03
C LEU A 94 16.31 1.17 -11.80
N PRO A 95 16.12 -0.14 -11.55
CA PRO A 95 15.10 -0.88 -12.26
C PRO A 95 13.72 -0.41 -11.81
N LEU A 96 12.87 -0.01 -12.75
CA LEU A 96 11.44 0.18 -12.50
C LEU A 96 10.76 -1.19 -12.51
N VAL A 97 11.14 -2.03 -11.55
CA VAL A 97 10.57 -3.37 -11.39
C VAL A 97 9.61 -3.30 -10.22
N THR A 98 8.32 -3.31 -10.55
CA THR A 98 7.23 -3.36 -9.57
C THR A 98 6.89 -4.82 -9.31
N GLY A 99 7.28 -5.34 -8.15
CA GLY A 99 6.63 -6.55 -7.66
C GLY A 99 5.26 -6.19 -7.06
N SER A 100 4.24 -7.01 -7.29
CA SER A 100 2.87 -6.68 -6.89
C SER A 100 2.21 -7.78 -6.07
N GLY A 101 1.49 -7.35 -5.03
CA GLY A 101 0.52 -8.15 -4.31
C GLY A 101 -0.74 -7.31 -4.15
N HIS A 102 -1.89 -7.84 -4.56
CA HIS A 102 -3.15 -7.10 -4.56
C HIS A 102 -4.18 -7.76 -3.63
N MET A 103 -4.93 -6.95 -2.90
CA MET A 103 -6.06 -7.37 -2.09
C MET A 103 -7.19 -6.36 -2.29
N SER A 104 -8.34 -6.83 -2.76
CA SER A 104 -9.53 -5.98 -2.89
C SER A 104 -10.36 -6.02 -1.63
N LEU A 105 -10.79 -4.84 -1.17
CA LEU A 105 -11.66 -4.69 -0.01
C LEU A 105 -12.79 -3.71 -0.33
N PRO A 106 -14.04 -4.02 0.07
CA PRO A 106 -15.13 -3.06 -0.04
C PRO A 106 -14.96 -1.96 1.02
N PHE A 107 -15.31 -0.73 0.65
CA PHE A 107 -15.38 0.37 1.62
C PHE A 107 -16.76 0.45 2.28
N PRO A 108 -16.81 0.83 3.56
CA PRO A 108 -18.08 0.91 4.28
C PRO A 108 -18.94 2.08 3.76
N GLU A 109 -20.26 1.94 3.93
CA GLU A 109 -21.23 2.98 3.57
C GLU A 109 -21.15 4.20 4.51
N ALA A 110 -20.83 3.96 5.78
CA ALA A 110 -20.64 4.98 6.80
C ALA A 110 -19.22 4.92 7.37
N TYR A 111 -18.65 6.07 7.69
CA TYR A 111 -17.39 6.13 8.42
C TYR A 111 -17.66 5.83 9.90
N GLU A 112 -16.84 4.96 10.50
CA GLU A 112 -16.84 4.83 11.95
C GLU A 112 -16.36 6.15 12.59
N ALA A 113 -17.26 6.81 13.33
CA ALA A 113 -16.89 7.92 14.18
C ALA A 113 -15.95 7.41 15.27
N THR A 114 -14.82 8.11 15.48
CA THR A 114 -13.92 7.79 16.58
C THR A 114 -14.70 7.86 17.89
N LYS A 115 -14.82 6.74 18.62
CA LYS A 115 -15.34 6.77 19.99
C LYS A 115 -14.44 7.70 20.80
N SER A 116 -14.97 8.85 21.20
CA SER A 116 -14.38 9.70 22.22
C SER A 116 -14.46 8.95 23.55
N TYR A 117 -13.30 8.54 24.07
CA TYR A 117 -13.15 8.11 25.47
C TYR A 117 -12.96 9.34 26.36
#